data_AF-A0A7C6PX26-F1
#
_entry.id   AF-A0A7C6PX26-F1
#
_cell.length_a   1.000
_cell.length_b   1.000
_cell.length_c   1.000
_cell.angle_alpha   90.00
_cell.angle_beta   90.00
_cell.angle_gamma   90.00
#
_symmetry.space_group_name_H-M   'P 1'
#
loop_
_entity.id
_entity.type
_entity.pdbx_description
1 polymer ?
#
loop_
_entity_poly.entity_id
_entity_poly.type
_entity_poly.pdbx_seq_one_letter_code
_entity_poly.pdbx_strand_id
1 'polypeptide(L)' 'MNILKRKQYVQSSEHIKAEIERLRQELNKLIDNKENNFLDPDVIKLSQLLDKFINYYMQEFKNNF' A
#
# COMPACT_ATOMS: atom_id res chain seq x y z
N MET A 1 -5.77 -16.29 -21.97
CA MET A 1 -5.78 -16.13 -20.50
C MET A 1 -6.94 -16.91 -19.91
N ASN A 2 -6.73 -17.69 -18.84
CA ASN A 2 -7.75 -18.54 -18.20
C ASN A 2 -8.62 -17.72 -17.22
N ILE A 3 -9.94 -17.91 -17.19
CA ILE A 3 -10.91 -17.12 -16.40
C ILE A 3 -10.59 -17.20 -14.90
N LEU A 4 -10.11 -18.35 -14.42
CA LEU A 4 -9.71 -18.56 -13.03
C LEU A 4 -8.50 -17.69 -12.64
N LYS A 5 -7.51 -17.54 -13.53
CA LYS A 5 -6.33 -16.68 -13.29
C LYS A 5 -6.71 -15.20 -13.23
N ARG A 6 -7.69 -14.75 -14.05
CA ARG A 6 -8.20 -13.37 -13.99
C ARG A 6 -8.92 -13.07 -12.67
N LYS A 7 -9.78 -13.97 -12.20
CA LYS A 7 -10.55 -13.77 -10.95
C LYS A 7 -9.61 -13.70 -9.73
N GLN A 8 -8.61 -14.59 -9.67
CA GLN A 8 -7.60 -14.58 -8.61
C GLN A 8 -6.74 -13.30 -8.65
N TYR A 9 -6.32 -12.87 -9.84
CA TYR A 9 -5.55 -11.65 -10.04
C TYR A 9 -6.30 -10.38 -9.61
N VAL A 10 -7.58 -10.26 -9.97
CA VAL A 10 -8.43 -9.14 -9.54
C VAL A 10 -8.60 -9.13 -8.02
N GLN A 11 -8.86 -10.29 -7.39
CA GLN A 11 -8.95 -10.40 -5.93
C GLN A 11 -7.64 -10.00 -5.24
N SER A 12 -6.48 -10.39 -5.78
CA SER A 12 -5.18 -9.96 -5.23
C SER A 12 -4.96 -8.46 -5.38
N SER A 13 -5.38 -7.85 -6.48
CA SER A 13 -5.24 -6.40 -6.71
C SER A 13 -6.07 -5.57 -5.73
N GLU A 14 -7.31 -6.01 -5.45
CA GLU A 14 -8.18 -5.31 -4.51
C GLU A 14 -7.68 -5.46 -3.07
N HIS A 15 -7.14 -6.62 -2.70
CA HIS A 15 -6.52 -6.82 -1.40
C HIS A 15 -5.31 -5.91 -1.18
N ILE A 16 -4.44 -5.75 -2.18
CA ILE A 16 -3.27 -4.87 -2.08
C ILE A 16 -3.69 -3.40 -2.00
N LYS A 17 -4.69 -2.97 -2.76
CA LYS A 17 -5.25 -1.61 -2.64
C LYS A 17 -5.80 -1.35 -1.23
N ALA A 18 -6.52 -2.32 -0.66
CA ALA A 18 -7.04 -2.21 0.70
C ALA A 18 -5.92 -2.07 1.73
N GLU A 19 -4.83 -2.84 1.59
CA GLU A 19 -3.66 -2.72 2.47
C GLU A 19 -2.93 -1.37 2.31
N ILE A 20 -2.78 -0.88 1.07
CA ILE A 20 -2.22 0.47 0.82
C ILE A 20 -3.06 1.54 1.53
N GLU A 21 -4.38 1.45 1.42
CA GLU A 21 -5.29 2.41 2.06
C GLU A 21 -5.24 2.31 3.59
N ARG A 22 -5.20 1.10 4.16
CA ARG A 22 -5.02 0.86 5.59
C ARG A 22 -3.72 1.51 6.10
N LEU A 23 -2.60 1.22 5.43
CA LEU A 23 -1.28 1.76 5.79
C LEU A 23 -1.24 3.29 5.66
N ARG A 24 -1.89 3.87 4.65
CA ARG A 24 -2.02 5.32 4.49
C ARG A 24 -2.75 5.97 5.68
N GLN A 25 -3.85 5.36 6.11
CA GLN A 25 -4.60 5.84 7.27
C GLN A 25 -3.80 5.72 8.57
N GLU A 26 -3.08 4.60 8.76
CA GLU A 26 -2.20 4.41 9.91
C GLU A 26 -1.06 5.42 9.94
N LEU A 27 -0.45 5.70 8.78
CA LEU A 27 0.62 6.69 8.65
C LEU A 27 0.14 8.09 9.03
N ASN A 28 -1.02 8.51 8.53
CA ASN A 28 -1.59 9.81 8.87
C ASN A 28 -1.87 9.93 10.38
N LYS A 29 -2.52 8.93 10.98
CA LYS A 29 -2.74 8.90 12.43
C LYS A 29 -1.44 8.96 13.22
N LEU A 30 -0.40 8.27 12.75
CA LEU A 30 0.90 8.27 13.41
C LEU A 30 1.57 9.65 13.33
N ILE A 31 1.51 10.32 12.19
CA ILE A 31 2.01 11.69 12.00
C ILE A 31 1.29 12.66 12.95
N ASP A 32 -0.04 12.56 13.03
CA ASP A 32 -0.86 13.39 13.93
C ASP A 32 -0.47 13.16 15.40
N ASN A 33 -0.33 11.89 15.81
CA ASN A 33 0.05 11.51 17.18
C ASN A 33 1.49 11.88 17.55
N LYS A 34 2.37 12.05 16.55
CA LYS A 34 3.77 12.43 16.73
C LYS A 34 3.99 13.93 16.52
N GLU A 35 2.93 14.74 16.58
CA GLU A 35 2.97 16.20 16.42
C GLU A 35 3.64 16.65 15.11
N ASN A 36 3.38 15.93 14.01
CA ASN A 36 4.02 16.16 12.70
C ASN A 36 5.55 15.94 12.69
N ASN A 37 6.09 15.12 13.61
CA ASN A 37 7.48 14.71 13.54
C ASN A 37 7.70 13.65 12.44
N PHE A 38 7.91 14.11 11.20
CA PHE A 38 8.18 13.24 10.04
C PHE A 38 9.50 12.46 10.13
N LEU A 39 10.41 12.85 11.02
CA LEU A 39 11.69 12.18 11.25
C LEU A 39 11.61 11.13 12.35
N ASP A 40 10.44 10.96 12.97
CA ASP A 40 10.22 9.88 13.93
C ASP A 40 10.50 8.52 13.27
N PRO A 41 11.31 7.64 13.90
CA PRO A 41 11.66 6.36 13.30
C PRO A 41 10.47 5.47 12.94
N ASP A 42 9.35 5.57 13.66
CA ASP A 42 8.16 4.78 13.38
C ASP A 42 7.41 5.34 12.17
N VAL A 43 7.37 6.67 12.02
CA VAL A 43 6.83 7.36 10.83
C VAL A 43 7.62 6.97 9.59
N ILE A 44 8.96 6.98 9.68
CA ILE A 44 9.85 6.57 8.58
C ILE A 44 9.64 5.10 8.21
N LYS A 45 9.56 4.20 9.19
CA LYS A 45 9.35 2.77 8.93
C LYS A 45 8.01 2.51 8.23
N LEU A 46 6.95 3.18 8.69
CA LEU A 46 5.61 2.99 8.15
C LEU A 46 5.48 3.61 6.75
N SER A 47 6.11 4.76 6.48
CA SER A 47 6.15 5.34 5.14
C SER A 47 6.92 4.45 4.16
N GLN A 48 8.07 3.91 4.55
CA GLN A 48 8.83 2.95 3.73
C GLN A 48 8.04 1.66 3.46
N LEU A 49 7.23 1.20 4.42
CA LEU A 49 6.37 0.04 4.22
C LEU A 49 5.27 0.35 3.20
N LEU A 50 4.61 1.51 3.32
CA LEU A 50 3.61 1.97 2.37
C LEU A 50 4.20 2.06 0.95
N ASP A 51 5.39 2.65 0.80
CA ASP A 51 6.08 2.74 -0.49
C ASP A 51 6.35 1.37 -1.11
N LYS A 52 6.71 0.35 -0.31
CA LYS A 52 6.91 -1.02 -0.82
C LYS A 52 5.62 -1.59 -1.39
N PHE A 53 4.48 -1.40 -0.72
CA PHE A 53 3.19 -1.88 -1.19
C PHE A 53 2.73 -1.15 -2.46
N ILE A 54 2.92 0.17 -2.53
CA ILE A 54 2.63 0.96 -3.73
C ILE A 54 3.49 0.48 -4.90
N ASN A 55 4.79 0.30 -4.68
CA ASN A 55 5.71 -0.20 -5.72
C ASN A 55 5.32 -1.59 -6.20
N TYR A 56 4.99 -2.50 -5.28
CA TYR A 56 4.48 -3.83 -5.63
C TYR A 56 3.21 -3.74 -6.46
N TYR A 57 2.25 -2.91 -6.06
CA TYR A 57 1.03 -2.68 -6.82
C TYR A 57 1.33 -2.15 -8.24
N MET A 58 2.24 -1.18 -8.35
CA MET A 58 2.63 -0.60 -9.63
C MET A 58 3.29 -1.61 -10.57
N GLN A 59 4.18 -2.46 -10.05
CA GLN A 59 4.89 -3.47 -10.86
C GLN A 59 3.97 -4.60 -11.31
N GLU A 60 3.12 -5.10 -10.42
CA GLU A 60 2.32 -6.30 -10.67
C GLU A 60 0.98 -5.98 -11.37
N PHE A 61 0.44 -4.77 -11.20
CA PHE A 61 -0.93 -4.45 -11.62
C PHE A 61 -1.07 -3.28 -12.60
N LYS A 62 -0.02 -2.46 -12.82
CA LYS A 62 -0.09 -1.29 -13.72
C LYS A 62 0.30 -1.56 -15.18
N ASN A 63 0.52 -2.81 -15.58
CA ASN A 63 0.82 -3.19 -16.97
C ASN A 63 -0.44 -3.42 -17.86
N ASN A 64 -1.59 -2.81 -17.53
CA ASN A 64 -2.84 -2.93 -18.31
C ASN A 64 -3.50 -1.56 -18.58
N PHE A 65 -2.72 -0.56 -18.99
CA PHE A 65 -3.24 0.67 -19.60
C PHE A 65 -2.73 0.80 -21.03
#